data_AF-A0A4R2BZL3-F1
#
_entry.id   AF-A0A4R2BZL3-F1
#
_cell.length_a   1.000
_cell.length_b   1.000
_cell.length_c   1.000
_cell.angle_alpha   90.00
_cell.angle_beta   90.00
_cell.angle_gamma   90.00
#
_symmetry.space_group_name_H-M   'P 1'
#
loop_
_entity.id
_entity.type
_entity.pdbx_description
1 polymer ?
#
loop_
_entity_poly.entity_id
_entity_poly.type
_entity_poly.pdbx_seq_one_letter_code
_entity_poly.pdbx_strand_id
1 'polypeptide(L)'
;MTTSTDNPTTKQGNRRMRSSAVRAVAALVLGVSLVGCSSDNAAVCDSVDNLKTSVDNAKKIDVTSSTGVSDLQNGLAAIDTNLAQVKTDAKSDFSSELTAVETAYNALKTSLATAKSAPAAATLATALSASQAFVASVDTLSTKVKSTC
;
A
#
# COMPACT_ATOMS: atom_id res chain seq x y z
N MET A 1 -29.48 2.19 -49.13
CA MET A 1 -29.94 1.03 -48.32
C MET A 1 -30.08 1.56 -46.90
N THR A 2 -31.24 2.06 -46.46
CA THR A 2 -32.37 1.29 -45.85
C THR A 2 -31.86 0.37 -44.73
N THR A 3 -32.28 0.39 -43.48
CA THR A 3 -33.46 1.01 -42.80
C THR A 3 -33.29 0.80 -41.28
N SER A 4 -34.00 1.62 -40.51
CA SER A 4 -34.38 1.51 -39.08
C SER A 4 -34.80 0.12 -38.59
N THR A 5 -34.85 -0.04 -37.25
CA THR A 5 -35.98 -0.54 -36.41
C THR A 5 -35.47 -0.60 -34.95
N ASP A 6 -35.76 0.38 -34.10
CA ASP A 6 -36.93 0.53 -33.20
C ASP A 6 -36.83 -0.20 -31.84
N ASN A 7 -36.97 0.61 -30.79
CA ASN A 7 -37.24 0.27 -29.37
C ASN A 7 -38.74 -0.06 -29.21
N PRO A 8 -39.19 -0.84 -28.20
CA PRO A 8 -39.91 -0.16 -27.12
C PRO A 8 -39.85 -0.78 -25.70
N THR A 9 -39.89 0.15 -24.74
CA THR A 9 -40.49 0.13 -23.40
C THR A 9 -41.49 -0.98 -23.06
N THR A 10 -41.35 -1.57 -21.88
CA THR A 10 -42.45 -2.19 -21.13
C THR A 10 -42.78 -1.38 -19.88
N LYS A 11 -44.03 -0.90 -19.83
CA LYS A 11 -44.67 -0.14 -18.76
C LYS A 11 -45.72 -1.08 -18.15
N GLN A 12 -45.67 -1.36 -16.85
CA GLN A 12 -46.89 -1.78 -16.14
C GLN A 12 -46.82 -1.47 -14.66
N GLY A 13 -47.74 -0.62 -14.22
CA GLY A 13 -47.98 -0.29 -12.82
C GLY A 13 -49.15 -1.06 -12.21
N ASN A 14 -49.25 -0.87 -10.88
CA ASN A 14 -50.36 -1.13 -9.96
C ASN A 14 -50.71 -2.57 -9.56
N ARG A 15 -50.44 -2.88 -8.28
CA ARG A 15 -51.45 -3.45 -7.36
C ARG A 15 -51.21 -2.97 -5.93
N ARG A 16 -52.18 -2.25 -5.37
CA ARG A 16 -52.32 -1.95 -3.94
C ARG A 16 -53.03 -3.13 -3.26
N MET A 17 -52.56 -3.53 -2.08
CA MET A 17 -53.30 -3.91 -0.84
C MET A 17 -52.36 -4.74 0.05
N ARG A 18 -51.85 -4.15 1.13
CA ARG A 18 -52.29 -4.34 2.54
C ARG A 18 -52.23 -5.80 3.01
N SER A 19 -51.21 -6.15 3.79
CA SER A 19 -51.35 -6.89 5.06
C SER A 19 -50.03 -6.89 5.82
N SER A 20 -50.11 -6.40 7.05
CA SER A 20 -49.07 -6.37 8.06
C SER A 20 -48.67 -7.78 8.49
N ALA A 21 -47.37 -8.03 8.70
CA ALA A 21 -46.90 -8.93 9.74
C ALA A 21 -45.40 -8.73 9.95
N VAL A 22 -45.10 -8.18 11.13
CA VAL A 22 -43.82 -8.06 11.81
C VAL A 22 -42.91 -9.26 11.52
N ARG A 23 -41.81 -9.02 10.79
CA ARG A 23 -40.67 -9.95 10.82
C ARG A 23 -39.72 -9.45 11.90
N ALA A 24 -39.70 -10.20 13.01
CA ALA A 24 -38.77 -10.03 14.09
C ALA A 24 -37.34 -10.00 13.54
N VAL A 25 -36.67 -8.85 13.71
CA VAL A 25 -35.24 -8.70 13.46
C VAL A 25 -34.53 -9.39 14.62
N ALA A 26 -34.29 -10.70 14.49
CA ALA A 26 -33.36 -11.40 15.35
C ALA A 26 -31.94 -11.06 14.86
N ALA A 27 -31.39 -9.98 15.42
CA ALA A 27 -30.00 -9.61 15.26
C ALA A 27 -29.10 -10.65 15.95
N LEU A 28 -28.55 -11.57 15.17
CA LEU A 28 -27.37 -12.34 15.54
C LEU A 28 -26.18 -11.75 14.78
N VAL A 29 -25.74 -10.58 15.22
CA VAL A 29 -24.45 -10.00 14.80
C VAL A 29 -23.37 -10.68 15.64
N LEU A 30 -22.94 -11.87 15.19
CA LEU A 30 -21.66 -12.45 15.58
C LEU A 30 -20.62 -11.92 14.60
N GLY A 31 -20.11 -10.75 14.91
CA GLY A 31 -19.03 -10.11 14.16
C GLY A 31 -18.45 -9.05 15.05
N VAL A 32 -17.48 -9.46 15.87
CA VAL A 32 -16.75 -8.62 16.81
C VAL A 32 -16.27 -7.39 16.06
N SER A 33 -17.01 -6.30 16.21
CA SER A 33 -16.58 -4.97 15.79
C SER A 33 -15.55 -4.54 16.83
N LEU A 34 -14.35 -5.12 16.76
CA LEU A 34 -13.16 -4.46 17.29
C LEU A 34 -12.90 -3.27 16.38
N VAL A 35 -13.79 -2.27 16.42
CA VAL A 35 -13.43 -0.88 16.10
C VAL A 35 -12.59 -0.42 17.28
N GLY A 36 -11.42 -1.04 17.40
CA GLY A 36 -10.43 -0.72 18.40
C GLY A 36 -9.82 0.59 17.97
N CYS A 37 -10.41 1.69 18.44
CA CYS A 37 -9.66 2.90 18.76
C CYS A 37 -8.62 2.56 19.84
N SER A 38 -7.65 1.73 19.50
CA SER A 38 -6.44 1.51 20.27
C SER A 38 -5.40 2.44 19.65
N SER A 39 -4.76 3.26 20.46
CA SER A 39 -3.71 4.19 20.04
C SER A 39 -2.59 3.50 19.23
N ASP A 40 -2.41 2.20 19.39
CA ASP A 40 -1.51 1.34 18.60
C ASP A 40 -1.86 1.33 17.10
N ASN A 41 -3.15 1.30 16.73
CA ASN A 41 -3.56 1.37 15.33
C ASN A 41 -3.22 2.72 14.72
N ALA A 42 -3.50 3.81 15.44
CA ALA A 42 -3.15 5.16 14.98
C ALA A 42 -1.62 5.31 14.76
N ALA A 43 -0.80 4.77 15.67
CA ALA A 43 0.65 4.80 15.54
C ALA A 43 1.16 4.06 14.29
N VAL A 44 0.64 2.86 13.98
CA VAL A 44 1.06 2.14 12.77
C VAL A 44 0.61 2.83 11.49
N CYS A 45 -0.57 3.47 11.47
CA CYS A 45 -1.04 4.27 10.33
C CYS A 45 -0.07 5.41 10.02
N ASP A 46 0.28 6.21 11.04
CA ASP A 46 1.21 7.35 10.92
C ASP A 46 2.61 6.89 10.51
N SER A 47 3.10 5.80 11.09
CA SER A 47 4.41 5.23 10.77
C SER A 47 4.50 4.75 9.32
N VAL A 48 3.44 4.14 8.79
CA VAL A 48 3.36 3.74 7.38
C VAL A 48 3.30 4.96 6.44
N ASP A 49 2.60 6.02 6.83
CA ASP A 49 2.56 7.27 6.04
C ASP A 49 3.92 7.97 6.02
N ASN A 50 4.64 7.95 7.14
CA ASN A 50 6.02 8.43 7.22
C ASN A 50 6.96 7.58 6.34
N LEU A 51 6.82 6.26 6.35
CA LEU A 51 7.57 5.38 5.47
C LEU A 51 7.30 5.70 3.99
N LYS A 52 6.02 5.82 3.60
CA LYS A 52 5.63 6.16 2.23
C LYS A 52 6.19 7.52 1.78
N THR A 53 6.14 8.51 2.66
CA THR A 53 6.72 9.83 2.42
C THR A 53 8.22 9.75 2.16
N SER A 54 8.97 8.99 2.97
CA SER A 54 10.41 8.79 2.76
C SER A 54 10.71 8.08 1.44
N VAL A 55 9.90 7.08 1.06
CA VAL A 55 10.02 6.41 -0.24
C VAL A 55 9.76 7.37 -1.40
N ASP A 56 8.71 8.18 -1.32
CA ASP A 56 8.38 9.15 -2.37
C ASP A 56 9.41 10.29 -2.46
N ASN A 57 10.04 10.67 -1.34
CA ASN A 57 11.16 11.60 -1.35
C ASN A 57 12.39 10.97 -2.00
N ALA A 58 12.71 9.72 -1.69
CA ALA A 58 13.83 9.00 -2.32
C ALA A 58 13.64 8.86 -3.84
N LYS A 59 12.40 8.65 -4.31
CA LYS A 59 12.07 8.58 -5.75
C LYS A 59 12.28 9.89 -6.51
N LYS A 60 12.28 11.04 -5.82
CA LYS A 60 12.51 12.36 -6.42
C LYS A 60 14.01 12.70 -6.55
N ILE A 61 14.90 11.87 -6.01
CA ILE A 61 16.33 12.11 -6.05
C ILE A 61 16.85 11.88 -7.47
N ASP A 62 17.47 12.91 -8.03
CA ASP A 62 18.18 12.80 -9.30
C ASP A 62 19.53 12.14 -9.10
N VAL A 63 19.58 10.82 -9.35
CA VAL A 63 20.80 10.01 -9.26
C VAL A 63 21.84 10.34 -10.34
N THR A 64 21.49 11.13 -11.35
CA THR A 64 22.43 11.57 -12.40
C THR A 64 23.22 12.81 -12.00
N SER A 65 22.79 13.51 -10.95
CA SER A 65 23.51 14.64 -10.38
C SER A 65 24.82 14.20 -9.68
N SER A 66 25.74 15.15 -9.51
CA SER A 66 27.03 14.89 -8.83
C SER A 66 26.88 14.48 -7.36
N THR A 67 25.76 14.81 -6.72
CA THR A 67 25.44 14.42 -5.34
C THR A 67 24.42 13.29 -5.24
N GLY A 68 23.80 12.89 -6.35
CA GLY A 68 22.61 12.05 -6.38
C GLY A 68 22.75 10.70 -5.68
N VAL A 69 23.91 10.05 -5.79
CA VAL A 69 24.17 8.78 -5.08
C VAL A 69 24.25 8.99 -3.57
N SER A 70 24.90 10.07 -3.10
CA SER A 70 24.97 10.39 -1.67
C SER A 70 23.61 10.80 -1.13
N ASP A 71 22.84 11.58 -1.89
CA ASP A 71 21.48 11.97 -1.54
C ASP A 71 20.58 10.74 -1.42
N LEU A 72 20.71 9.78 -2.36
CA LEU A 72 19.98 8.52 -2.31
C LEU A 72 20.35 7.70 -1.07
N GLN A 73 21.64 7.64 -0.70
CA GLN A 73 22.07 6.97 0.53
C GLN A 73 21.45 7.60 1.78
N ASN A 74 21.36 8.93 1.84
CA ASN A 74 20.67 9.63 2.92
C ASN A 74 19.16 9.33 2.93
N GLY A 75 18.53 9.30 1.75
CA GLY A 75 17.12 8.91 1.61
C GLY A 75 16.85 7.48 2.11
N LEU A 76 17.76 6.54 1.84
CA LEU A 76 17.68 5.18 2.37
C LEU A 76 17.80 5.14 3.90
N ALA A 77 18.65 5.98 4.51
CA ALA A 77 18.73 6.05 5.98
C ALA A 77 17.41 6.50 6.62
N ALA A 78 16.71 7.46 5.99
CA ALA A 78 15.38 7.87 6.42
C ALA A 78 14.33 6.76 6.25
N ILE A 79 14.41 5.99 5.15
CA ILE A 79 13.57 4.81 4.93
C ILE A 79 13.83 3.74 6.00
N ASP A 80 15.09 3.46 6.32
CA ASP A 80 15.49 2.47 7.34
C ASP A 80 14.89 2.83 8.71
N THR A 81 15.00 4.11 9.09
CA THR A 81 14.43 4.64 10.34
C THR A 81 12.92 4.46 10.38
N ASN A 82 12.21 4.85 9.33
CA ASN A 82 10.75 4.74 9.29
C ASN A 82 10.29 3.28 9.20
N LEU A 83 11.03 2.41 8.51
CA LEU A 83 10.73 0.98 8.48
C LEU A 83 10.90 0.35 9.87
N ALA A 84 11.95 0.71 10.62
CA ALA A 84 12.13 0.26 12.00
C ALA A 84 10.99 0.72 12.91
N GLN A 85 10.49 1.94 12.71
CA GLN A 85 9.32 2.45 13.42
C GLN A 85 8.06 1.64 13.08
N VAL A 86 7.78 1.40 11.79
CA VAL A 86 6.64 0.56 11.38
C VAL A 86 6.73 -0.83 12.00
N LYS A 87 7.90 -1.45 12.05
CA LYS A 87 8.08 -2.77 12.72
C LYS A 87 7.74 -2.72 14.21
N THR A 88 8.10 -1.63 14.87
CA THR A 88 7.82 -1.44 16.30
C THR A 88 6.31 -1.30 16.55
N ASP A 89 5.62 -0.56 15.68
CA ASP A 89 4.20 -0.24 15.87
C ASP A 89 3.26 -1.34 15.34
N ALA A 90 3.59 -1.95 14.19
CA ALA A 90 2.78 -2.96 13.51
C ALA A 90 2.79 -4.34 14.19
N LYS A 91 3.78 -4.61 15.04
CA LYS A 91 3.95 -5.87 15.79
C LYS A 91 3.77 -7.11 14.88
N SER A 92 3.10 -8.16 15.37
CA SER A 92 2.92 -9.44 14.66
C SER A 92 1.88 -9.40 13.53
N ASP A 93 1.00 -8.41 13.53
CA ASP A 93 -0.23 -8.41 12.73
C ASP A 93 0.05 -8.25 11.22
N PHE A 94 1.20 -7.68 10.88
CA PHE A 94 1.67 -7.47 9.50
C PHE A 94 3.03 -8.13 9.23
N SER A 95 3.38 -9.18 9.99
CA SER A 95 4.72 -9.80 9.95
C SER A 95 5.12 -10.31 8.55
N SER A 96 4.19 -10.84 7.77
CA SER A 96 4.42 -11.25 6.37
C SER A 96 4.80 -10.08 5.47
N GLU A 97 4.03 -9.00 5.53
CA GLU A 97 4.21 -7.79 4.75
C GLU A 97 5.52 -7.09 5.15
N LEU A 98 5.82 -7.00 6.45
CA LEU A 98 7.09 -6.49 6.96
C LEU A 98 8.29 -7.30 6.44
N THR A 99 8.20 -8.63 6.48
CA THR A 99 9.26 -9.51 5.94
C THR A 99 9.48 -9.29 4.45
N ALA A 100 8.41 -9.10 3.68
CA ALA A 100 8.50 -8.79 2.25
C ALA A 100 9.18 -7.43 2.01
N VAL A 101 8.79 -6.40 2.75
CA VAL A 101 9.41 -5.06 2.67
C VAL A 101 10.89 -5.12 3.02
N GLU A 102 11.27 -5.80 4.10
CA GLU A 102 12.67 -5.95 4.52
C GLU A 102 13.51 -6.69 3.48
N THR A 103 12.96 -7.77 2.92
CA THR A 103 13.63 -8.55 1.87
C THR A 103 13.89 -7.68 0.64
N ALA A 104 12.86 -6.97 0.17
CA ALA A 104 12.98 -6.08 -0.97
C ALA A 104 13.93 -4.89 -0.69
N TYR A 105 13.90 -4.33 0.51
CA TYR A 105 14.79 -3.26 0.93
C TYR A 105 16.26 -3.69 0.97
N ASN A 106 16.55 -4.88 1.49
CA ASN A 106 17.90 -5.44 1.50
C ASN A 106 18.40 -5.75 0.08
N ALA A 107 17.53 -6.24 -0.80
CA ALA A 107 17.86 -6.43 -2.21
C ALA A 107 18.18 -5.10 -2.91
N LEU A 108 17.43 -4.04 -2.61
CA LEU A 108 17.70 -2.68 -3.09
C LEU A 108 19.07 -2.16 -2.61
N LYS A 109 19.35 -2.23 -1.29
CA LYS A 109 20.65 -1.83 -0.73
C LYS A 109 21.81 -2.55 -1.40
N THR A 110 21.69 -3.87 -1.58
CA THR A 110 22.71 -4.70 -2.24
C THR A 110 22.93 -4.29 -3.69
N SER A 111 21.83 -4.08 -4.43
CA SER A 111 21.90 -3.68 -5.84
C SER A 111 22.52 -2.29 -6.02
N LEU A 112 22.21 -1.35 -5.12
CA LEU A 112 22.81 -0.01 -5.11
C LEU A 112 24.29 -0.03 -4.74
N ALA A 113 24.70 -0.85 -3.76
CA ALA A 113 26.11 -1.04 -3.43
C ALA A 113 26.90 -1.62 -4.61
N THR A 114 26.29 -2.57 -5.33
CA THR A 114 26.86 -3.15 -6.54
C THR A 114 26.98 -2.11 -7.66
N ALA A 115 25.92 -1.34 -7.91
CA ALA A 115 25.94 -0.26 -8.91
C ALA A 115 26.96 0.84 -8.59
N LYS A 116 27.14 1.18 -7.30
CA LYS A 116 28.16 2.13 -6.83
C LYS A 116 29.58 1.63 -7.07
N SER A 117 29.82 0.35 -6.80
CA SER A 117 31.16 -0.26 -6.92
C SER A 117 31.53 -0.58 -8.38
N ALA A 118 30.53 -0.89 -9.20
CA ALA A 118 30.69 -1.24 -10.62
C ALA A 118 29.57 -0.59 -11.45
N PRO A 119 29.70 0.71 -11.78
CA PRO A 119 28.68 1.43 -12.53
C PRO A 119 28.60 0.91 -13.97
N ALA A 120 27.51 0.23 -14.30
CA ALA A 120 27.22 -0.31 -15.62
C ALA A 120 25.70 -0.31 -15.86
N ALA A 121 25.29 -0.28 -17.12
CA ALA A 121 23.86 -0.29 -17.47
C ALA A 121 23.11 -1.49 -16.84
N ALA A 122 23.75 -2.65 -16.77
CA ALA A 122 23.18 -3.84 -16.15
C ALA A 122 22.99 -3.70 -14.62
N THR A 123 23.99 -3.18 -13.89
CA THR A 123 23.89 -3.02 -12.42
C THR A 123 22.89 -1.94 -12.04
N LEU A 124 22.78 -0.88 -12.84
CA LEU A 124 21.74 0.14 -12.71
C LEU A 124 20.33 -0.43 -12.98
N ALA A 125 20.17 -1.26 -14.02
CA ALA A 125 18.90 -1.92 -14.31
C ALA A 125 18.46 -2.83 -13.15
N THR A 126 19.39 -3.60 -12.55
CA THR A 126 19.11 -4.41 -11.37
C THR A 126 18.68 -3.56 -10.18
N ALA A 127 19.35 -2.43 -9.92
CA ALA A 127 18.95 -1.50 -8.85
C ALA A 127 17.56 -0.90 -9.09
N LEU A 128 17.22 -0.57 -10.34
CA LEU A 128 15.90 -0.09 -10.73
C LEU A 128 14.81 -1.16 -10.57
N SER A 129 15.08 -2.42 -10.88
CA SER A 129 14.13 -3.51 -10.62
C SER A 129 13.92 -3.74 -9.12
N ALA A 130 15.00 -3.71 -8.34
CA ALA A 130 14.94 -3.85 -6.89
C ALA A 130 14.18 -2.69 -6.23
N SER A 131 14.33 -1.46 -6.74
CA SER A 131 13.60 -0.30 -6.22
C SER A 131 12.10 -0.41 -6.48
N GLN A 132 11.70 -0.87 -7.67
CA GLN A 132 10.29 -1.12 -7.99
C GLN A 132 9.68 -2.22 -7.10
N ALA A 133 10.41 -3.31 -6.87
CA ALA A 133 9.96 -4.38 -5.97
C ALA A 133 9.79 -3.89 -4.52
N PHE A 134 10.72 -3.03 -4.05
CA PHE A 134 10.63 -2.41 -2.74
C PHE A 134 9.42 -1.47 -2.63
N VAL A 135 9.21 -0.58 -3.61
CA VAL A 135 8.04 0.32 -3.65
C VAL A 135 6.74 -0.48 -3.64
N ALA A 136 6.63 -1.53 -4.46
CA ALA A 136 5.43 -2.37 -4.51
C ALA A 136 5.14 -3.08 -3.17
N SER A 137 6.20 -3.50 -2.46
CA SER A 137 6.06 -4.11 -1.13
C SER A 137 5.57 -3.10 -0.10
N VAL A 138 6.11 -1.87 -0.13
CA VAL A 138 5.66 -0.77 0.75
C VAL A 138 4.21 -0.39 0.46
N ASP A 139 3.80 -0.31 -0.81
CA ASP A 139 2.41 -0.01 -1.17
C ASP A 139 1.44 -1.12 -0.74
N THR A 140 1.88 -2.39 -0.80
CA THR A 140 1.10 -3.53 -0.30
C THR A 140 0.92 -3.45 1.22
N LEU A 141 2.01 -3.25 1.97
CA LEU A 141 1.96 -3.03 3.42
C LEU A 141 1.05 -1.84 3.76
N SER A 142 1.22 -0.73 3.04
CA SER A 142 0.46 0.49 3.28
C SER A 142 -1.03 0.28 3.07
N THR A 143 -1.43 -0.40 2.00
CA THR A 143 -2.83 -0.72 1.73
C THR A 143 -3.43 -1.61 2.82
N LYS A 144 -2.67 -2.59 3.30
CA LYS A 144 -3.10 -3.50 4.38
C LYS A 144 -3.29 -2.75 5.70
N VAL A 145 -2.29 -1.98 6.12
CA VAL A 145 -2.37 -1.16 7.34
C VAL A 145 -3.51 -0.15 7.23
N LYS A 146 -3.63 0.56 6.11
CA LYS A 146 -4.71 1.53 5.90
C LYS A 146 -6.12 0.95 5.84
N SER A 147 -6.26 -0.36 5.68
CA SER A 147 -7.58 -1.02 5.76
C SER A 147 -8.01 -1.33 7.19
N THR A 148 -7.07 -1.23 8.15
CA THR A 148 -7.31 -1.39 9.59
C THR A 148 -7.31 -0.06 10.34
N CYS A 149 -6.80 0.98 9.69
CA CYS A 149 -7.19 2.38 9.90
C CYS A 149 -8.61 2.60 9.32
#